data_AF-A0A1G1H2N7-F1
#
_entry.id   AF-A0A1G1H2N7-F1
#
_cell.length_a   1.000
_cell.length_b   1.000
_cell.length_c   1.000
_cell.angle_alpha   90.00
_cell.angle_beta   90.00
_cell.angle_gamma   90.00
#
_symmetry.space_group_name_H-M   'P 1'
#
loop_
_entity.id
_entity.type
_entity.pdbx_description
1 polymer ?
#
loop_
_entity_poly.entity_id
_entity_poly.type
_entity_poly.pdbx_seq_one_letter_code
_entity_poly.pdbx_strand_id
1 'polypeptide(L)' 'MGNDTYMVSRQAASGFSGMGTLKADAMREAYQQCQLTGKRVEVVEAIDAKPPYIFGNFPKTEIRFKCVP' A
#
# COMPACT_ATOMS: atom_id res chain seq x y z
N MET A 1 9.97 -10.83 4.09
CA MET A 1 10.12 -10.72 2.63
C MET A 1 11.60 -10.75 2.29
N GLY A 2 11.99 -11.38 1.18
CA GLY A 2 13.38 -11.44 0.69
C GLY A 2 13.44 -11.03 -0.78
N ASN A 3 14.64 -10.68 -1.28
CA ASN A 3 14.91 -10.17 -2.64
C ASN A 3 14.33 -8.77 -2.94
N ASP A 4 14.73 -7.74 -2.19
CA ASP A 4 14.33 -6.33 -2.40
C ASP A 4 12.81 -6.11 -2.53
N THR A 5 12.03 -7.01 -1.94
CA THR A 5 10.56 -6.96 -1.94
C THR A 5 10.09 -6.47 -0.58
N TYR A 6 9.21 -5.47 -0.61
CA TYR A 6 8.68 -4.75 0.53
C TYR A 6 7.16 -4.77 0.51
N MET A 7 6.55 -4.49 1.66
CA MET A 7 5.11 -4.43 1.82
C MET A 7 4.74 -3.22 2.68
N VAL A 8 3.75 -2.47 2.21
CA VAL A 8 3.06 -1.44 2.99
C VAL A 8 1.59 -1.85 3.09
N SER A 9 1.05 -1.85 4.31
CA SER A 9 -0.36 -2.14 4.57
C SER A 9 -0.97 -0.96 5.32
N ARG A 10 -2.01 -0.35 4.76
CA ARG A 10 -2.74 0.77 5.33
C ARG A 10 -4.19 0.37 5.51
N GLN A 11 -4.73 0.61 6.70
CA GLN A 11 -6.14 0.41 7.02
C GLN A 11 -6.74 1.73 7.46
N ALA A 12 -7.96 2.02 7.02
CA ALA A 12 -8.66 3.22 7.40
C ALA A 12 -9.21 3.14 8.84
N ALA A 13 -9.26 4.30 9.50
CA ALA A 13 -10.02 4.52 10.72
C ALA A 13 -11.43 5.09 10.40
N SER A 14 -12.25 5.30 11.42
CA SER A 14 -13.56 5.95 11.30
C SER A 14 -13.44 7.35 10.65
N GLY A 15 -14.39 7.73 9.79
CA GLY A 15 -14.36 9.01 9.07
C GLY A 15 -13.52 9.01 7.78
N PHE A 16 -13.21 7.81 7.27
CA PHE A 16 -12.40 7.62 6.08
C PHE A 16 -12.97 8.26 4.80
N SER A 17 -12.10 8.93 4.05
CA SER A 17 -12.43 9.66 2.82
C SER A 17 -12.53 8.80 1.55
N GLY A 18 -12.20 7.51 1.61
CA GLY A 18 -12.41 6.54 0.52
C GLY A 18 -11.13 5.88 -0.01
N MET A 19 -11.26 4.69 -0.60
CA MET A 19 -10.14 3.77 -0.91
C MET A 19 -8.98 4.40 -1.70
N GLY A 20 -9.25 5.40 -2.54
CA GLY A 20 -8.21 6.09 -3.30
C GLY A 20 -7.16 6.78 -2.41
N THR A 21 -7.56 7.31 -1.24
CA THR A 21 -6.62 7.99 -0.34
C THR A 21 -5.71 6.99 0.38
N LEU A 22 -6.24 5.84 0.82
CA LEU A 22 -5.42 4.75 1.37
C LEU A 22 -4.38 4.26 0.36
N LYS A 23 -4.79 4.08 -0.89
CA LYS A 23 -3.89 3.63 -1.96
C LYS A 23 -2.82 4.65 -2.27
N ALA A 24 -3.18 5.94 -2.33
CA ALA A 24 -2.22 7.02 -2.53
C ALA A 24 -1.21 7.10 -1.38
N ASP A 25 -1.65 6.93 -0.13
CA ASP A 25 -0.77 6.91 1.04
C ASP A 25 0.19 5.72 1.03
N ALA A 26 -0.33 4.51 0.77
CA ALA A 26 0.49 3.31 0.68
C ALA A 26 1.53 3.41 -0.45
N MET A 27 1.15 3.97 -1.60
CA MET A 27 2.07 4.23 -2.70
C MET A 27 3.13 5.28 -2.32
N ARG A 28 2.75 6.35 -1.59
CA ARG A 28 3.70 7.37 -1.14
C ARG A 28 4.78 6.79 -0.23
N GLU A 29 4.40 5.89 0.69
CA GLU A 29 5.36 5.18 1.54
C GLU A 29 6.28 4.25 0.72
N ALA A 30 5.74 3.57 -0.29
CA ALA A 30 6.55 2.77 -1.20
C ALA A 30 7.58 3.62 -1.96
N TYR A 31 7.18 4.80 -2.45
CA TYR A 31 8.10 5.75 -3.10
C TYR A 31 9.17 6.25 -2.15
N GLN A 32 8.80 6.64 -0.93
CA GLN A 32 9.74 7.06 0.10
C GLN A 32 10.78 5.97 0.38
N GLN A 33 10.35 4.71 0.49
CA GLN A 33 11.25 3.58 0.72
C GLN A 33 12.26 3.38 -0.40
N CYS A 34 11.83 3.39 -1.67
CA CYS A 34 12.77 3.18 -2.78
C CYS A 34 13.66 4.39 -3.04
N GLN A 35 13.18 5.61 -2.75
CA GLN A 35 13.95 6.84 -2.87
C GLN A 35 15.17 6.87 -1.94
N LEU A 36 15.13 6.19 -0.77
CA LEU A 36 16.29 6.05 0.13
C LEU A 36 17.52 5.43 -0.56
N THR A 37 17.30 4.66 -1.62
CA THR A 37 18.37 3.98 -2.39
C THR A 37 18.47 4.51 -3.82
N GLY A 38 17.75 5.59 -4.17
CA GLY A 38 17.71 6.13 -5.54
C GLY A 38 17.05 5.20 -6.56
N LYS A 39 16.29 4.19 -6.10
CA LYS A 39 15.61 3.19 -6.93
C LYS A 39 14.17 3.61 -7.22
N ARG A 40 13.58 3.02 -8.26
CA ARG A 40 12.19 3.20 -8.66
C ARG A 40 11.31 2.12 -8.02
N VAL A 41 10.05 2.48 -7.75
CA VAL A 41 9.04 1.54 -7.25
C VAL A 41 8.49 0.73 -8.42
N GLU A 42 8.55 -0.59 -8.30
CA GLU A 42 7.80 -1.53 -9.13
C GLU A 42 6.74 -2.21 -8.27
N VAL A 43 5.46 -1.95 -8.53
CA VAL A 43 4.37 -2.61 -7.81
C VAL A 43 4.24 -4.04 -8.32
N VAL A 44 4.42 -5.00 -7.42
CA VAL A 44 4.25 -6.43 -7.70
C VAL A 44 2.78 -6.81 -7.54
N GLU A 45 2.14 -6.32 -6.48
CA GLU A 45 0.76 -6.66 -6.17
C GLU A 45 0.10 -5.53 -5.37
N ALA A 46 -1.19 -5.28 -5.62
CA ALA A 46 -2.02 -4.41 -4.83
C ALA A 46 -3.26 -5.17 -4.37
N ILE A 47 -3.39 -5.37 -3.07
CA ILE A 47 -4.48 -6.12 -2.45
C ILE A 47 -5.37 -5.13 -1.71
N ASP A 48 -6.54 -4.90 -2.27
CA ASP A 48 -7.55 -3.99 -1.73
C ASP A 48 -8.66 -4.81 -1.04
N ALA A 49 -9.04 -4.44 0.18
CA ALA A 49 -10.23 -4.97 0.83
C ALA A 49 -11.45 -4.61 -0.02
N LYS A 50 -12.34 -5.59 -0.23
CA LYS A 50 -13.53 -5.40 -1.08
C LYS A 50 -14.75 -5.07 -0.21
N PRO A 51 -15.64 -4.18 -0.67
CA PRO A 51 -16.91 -3.92 0.02
C PRO A 51 -17.82 -5.18 0.00
N PRO A 52 -18.80 -5.27 0.93
CA PRO A 52 -19.20 -4.25 1.90
C PRO A 52 -18.32 -4.19 3.16
N TYR A 53 -17.99 -2.98 3.62
CA TYR A 53 -17.14 -2.73 4.80
C TYR A 53 -17.95 -2.77 6.11
N ILE A 54 -18.50 -3.94 6.41
CA ILE A 54 -19.34 -4.21 7.58
C ILE A 54 -18.75 -5.37 8.38
N PHE A 55 -19.19 -5.53 9.64
CA PHE A 55 -18.78 -6.64 10.52
C PHE A 55 -17.25 -6.80 10.68
N GLY A 56 -16.51 -5.70 10.80
CA GLY A 56 -15.05 -5.74 11.00
C GLY A 56 -14.24 -5.85 9.70
N ASN A 57 -14.88 -5.86 8.53
CA ASN A 57 -14.21 -5.61 7.25
C ASN A 57 -13.94 -4.11 7.11
N PHE A 58 -12.75 -3.65 7.48
CA PHE A 58 -12.36 -2.25 7.34
C PHE A 58 -11.70 -1.99 5.97
N PRO A 59 -11.87 -0.80 5.38
CA PRO A 59 -11.14 -0.42 4.18
C PRO A 59 -9.64 -0.56 4.41
N LYS A 60 -8.97 -1.38 3.60
CA LYS A 60 -7.54 -1.66 3.69
C LYS A 60 -6.95 -1.79 2.29
N THR A 61 -5.73 -1.29 2.12
CA THR A 61 -4.88 -1.52 0.94
C THR A 61 -3.55 -2.08 1.41
N GLU A 62 -3.08 -3.12 0.76
CA GLU A 62 -1.72 -3.65 0.89
C GLU A 62 -1.02 -3.53 -0.47
N ILE A 63 0.12 -2.86 -0.51
CA ILE A 63 0.98 -2.76 -1.70
C ILE A 63 2.22 -3.59 -1.43
N ARG A 64 2.47 -4.58 -2.30
CA ARG A 64 3.72 -5.32 -2.38
C ARG A 64 4.51 -4.77 -3.54
N PHE A 65 5.74 -4.38 -3.29
CA PHE A 65 6.56 -3.70 -4.29
C PHE A 65 8.02 -4.10 -4.18
N LYS A 66 8.76 -3.83 -5.25
CA LYS A 66 10.21 -3.93 -5.29
C LYS A 66 10.83 -2.57 -5.55
N CYS A 67 12.02 -2.38 -5.02
CA CYS A 67 12.87 -1.27 -5.41
C CYS A 67 13.83 -1.76 -6.49
N VAL A 68 13.63 -1.28 -7.71
CA VAL A 68 14.43 -1.65 -8.89
C VAL A 68 15.23 -0.43 -9.38
N PRO A 69 16.44 -0.60 -9.94
CA PRO A 69 17.17 0.50 -10.58
C PRO A 69 16.31 1.23 -11.61
#